data_AF-A0A960JR01-F1
#
_entry.id   AF-A0A960JR01-F1
#
_cell.length_a   1.000
_cell.length_b   1.000
_cell.length_c   1.000
_cell.angle_alpha   90.00
_cell.angle_beta   90.00
_cell.angle_gamma   90.00
#
_symmetry.space_group_name_H-M   'P 1'
#
loop_
_entity.id
_entity.type
_entity.pdbx_description
1 polymer ?
#
loop_
_entity_poly.entity_id
_entity_poly.type
_entity_poly.pdbx_seq_one_letter_code
_entity_poly.pdbx_strand_id
1 'polypeptide(L)'
;MTDDTKPRIDFDPNIRTPEMEMAEMGAGVPGAADLDLAEINPSNPHLFKEDRWQEHFARLRAEDPVHFNEIETAGRYWSVTKYDDVRAVDGDWQTFSSAQGMTLGLRPDPNRRNPLLQFTPFIAMDPPEHTAQRKTVRSVSAPSNLRNLEPLIRERTVAVLESLPEGETFDWVDT
;
A
#
# COMPACT_ATOMS: atom_id res chain seq x y z
N MET A 1 12.62 -22.58 -25.43
CA MET A 1 11.25 -22.73 -25.95
C MET A 1 10.35 -22.16 -24.87
N THR A 2 10.01 -20.88 -24.98
CA THR A 2 9.14 -20.20 -24.02
C THR A 2 7.72 -20.70 -24.27
N ASP A 3 7.10 -21.21 -23.20
CA ASP A 3 5.73 -21.70 -23.23
C ASP A 3 4.77 -20.49 -23.30
N ASP A 4 4.29 -20.19 -24.51
CA ASP A 4 3.36 -19.11 -24.84
C ASP A 4 1.90 -19.36 -24.35
N THR A 5 1.68 -20.36 -23.48
CA THR A 5 0.34 -20.68 -22.93
C THR A 5 -0.01 -19.98 -21.62
N LYS A 6 0.91 -19.18 -21.05
CA LYS A 6 0.55 -18.35 -19.89
C LYS A 6 -0.32 -17.18 -20.36
N PRO A 7 -1.51 -16.96 -19.77
CA PRO A 7 -2.31 -15.78 -20.08
C PRO A 7 -1.44 -14.53 -19.88
N ARG A 8 -1.28 -13.73 -20.93
CA ARG A 8 -0.69 -12.40 -20.82
C ARG A 8 -1.57 -11.58 -19.89
N ILE A 9 -0.93 -10.81 -19.02
CA ILE A 9 -1.60 -9.88 -18.13
C ILE A 9 -2.22 -8.81 -19.01
N ASP A 10 -3.51 -8.94 -19.31
CA ASP A 10 -4.27 -7.89 -19.98
C ASP A 10 -4.63 -6.82 -18.93
N PHE A 11 -3.72 -5.86 -18.74
CA PHE A 11 -4.06 -4.59 -18.12
C PHE A 11 -4.96 -3.85 -19.10
N ASP A 12 -6.21 -3.58 -18.72
CA ASP A 12 -7.07 -2.71 -19.53
C ASP A 12 -6.56 -1.27 -19.41
N PRO A 13 -5.96 -0.69 -20.47
CA PRO A 13 -5.38 0.65 -20.42
C PRO A 13 -6.43 1.74 -20.19
N ASN A 14 -7.72 1.40 -20.25
CA ASN A 14 -8.82 2.35 -20.03
C ASN A 14 -9.26 2.39 -18.56
N ILE A 15 -8.71 1.55 -17.68
CA ILE A 15 -9.03 1.59 -16.25
C ILE A 15 -8.19 2.67 -15.56
N ARG A 16 -8.86 3.72 -15.08
CA ARG A 16 -8.27 4.77 -14.23
C ARG A 16 -8.36 4.37 -12.77
N THR A 17 -7.23 4.29 -12.07
CA THR A 17 -7.20 3.95 -10.63
C THR A 17 -7.38 5.20 -9.74
N PRO A 18 -7.68 5.02 -8.44
CA PRO A 18 -7.69 6.10 -7.46
C PRO A 18 -6.41 6.92 -7.42
N GLU A 19 -5.26 6.26 -7.49
CA GLU A 19 -3.96 6.93 -7.51
C GLU A 19 -3.78 7.76 -8.78
N MET A 20 -4.22 7.26 -9.95
CA MET A 20 -4.18 8.01 -11.21
C MET A 20 -5.09 9.24 -11.18
N GLU A 21 -6.32 9.09 -10.68
CA GLU A 21 -7.25 10.22 -10.47
C GLU A 21 -6.61 11.30 -9.60
N MET A 22 -6.09 10.91 -8.44
CA MET A 22 -5.50 11.85 -7.48
C MET A 22 -4.18 12.44 -7.96
N ALA A 23 -3.39 11.72 -8.76
CA ALA A 23 -2.19 12.26 -9.39
C ALA A 23 -2.52 13.37 -10.40
N GLU A 24 -3.64 13.27 -11.11
CA GLU A 24 -4.08 14.29 -12.06
C GLU A 24 -4.76 15.48 -11.37
N MET A 25 -5.60 15.22 -10.36
CA MET A 25 -6.43 16.26 -9.73
C MET A 25 -5.78 16.91 -8.50
N GLY A 26 -4.86 16.22 -7.82
CA GLY A 26 -4.33 16.62 -6.51
C GLY A 26 -3.12 17.54 -6.55
N ALA A 27 -2.72 18.06 -7.71
CA ALA A 27 -1.56 18.94 -7.82
C ALA A 27 -1.86 20.32 -7.20
N GLY A 28 -0.86 20.93 -6.54
CA GLY A 28 -0.98 22.29 -6.02
C GLY A 28 -1.93 22.44 -4.82
N VAL A 29 -2.27 21.34 -4.14
CA VAL A 29 -3.11 21.39 -2.93
C VAL A 29 -2.45 22.28 -1.86
N PRO A 30 -3.21 23.23 -1.26
CA PRO A 30 -2.72 24.14 -0.21
C PRO A 30 -2.12 23.45 1.02
N GLY A 31 -1.63 24.26 1.97
CA GLY A 31 -1.23 23.76 3.28
C GLY A 31 -2.43 23.25 4.08
N ALA A 32 -2.18 22.34 5.01
CA ALA A 32 -3.24 21.72 5.80
C ALA A 32 -4.09 22.72 6.59
N ALA A 33 -3.54 23.88 6.98
CA ALA A 33 -4.25 24.94 7.71
C ALA A 33 -5.19 25.78 6.83
N ASP A 34 -4.95 25.83 5.52
CA ASP A 34 -5.66 26.69 4.56
C ASP A 34 -6.81 25.95 3.85
N LEU A 35 -6.94 24.64 4.07
CA LEU A 35 -8.00 23.80 3.53
C LEU A 35 -9.21 23.76 4.46
N ASP A 36 -10.41 23.60 3.91
CA ASP A 36 -11.51 23.11 4.73
C ASP A 36 -11.25 21.64 5.11
N LEU A 37 -11.66 21.23 6.31
CA LEU A 37 -11.37 19.88 6.82
C LEU A 37 -11.93 18.78 5.89
N ALA A 38 -13.08 19.04 5.26
CA ALA A 38 -13.74 18.16 4.30
C ALA A 38 -12.99 18.00 2.96
N GLU A 39 -12.08 18.92 2.64
CA GLU A 39 -11.29 18.91 1.40
C GLU A 39 -9.96 18.16 1.57
N ILE A 40 -9.57 17.82 2.79
CA ILE A 40 -8.33 17.09 3.04
C ILE A 40 -8.47 15.66 2.52
N ASN A 41 -7.77 15.37 1.43
CA ASN A 41 -7.65 14.01 0.91
C ASN A 41 -6.24 13.47 1.18
N PRO A 42 -6.06 12.57 2.16
CA PRO A 42 -4.75 12.01 2.50
C PRO A 42 -4.24 10.99 1.49
N SER A 43 -5.06 10.55 0.52
CA SER A 43 -4.64 9.68 -0.59
C SER A 43 -4.04 10.45 -1.77
N ASN A 44 -3.84 11.77 -1.65
CA ASN A 44 -3.20 12.59 -2.68
C ASN A 44 -1.68 12.29 -2.77
N PRO A 45 -1.19 11.73 -3.88
CA PRO A 45 0.22 11.33 -4.02
C PRO A 45 1.20 12.51 -4.03
N HIS A 46 0.75 13.73 -4.39
CA HIS A 46 1.61 14.92 -4.38
C HIS A 46 2.07 15.27 -2.96
N LEU A 47 1.25 14.99 -1.94
CA LEU A 47 1.64 15.19 -0.54
C LEU A 47 2.83 14.33 -0.12
N PHE A 48 2.97 13.13 -0.69
CA PHE A 48 4.09 12.22 -0.42
C PHE A 48 5.30 12.59 -1.27
N LYS A 49 5.08 12.91 -2.56
CA LYS A 49 6.15 13.38 -3.46
C LYS A 49 6.84 14.64 -2.95
N GLU A 50 6.08 15.55 -2.35
CA GLU A 50 6.56 16.84 -1.83
C GLU A 50 6.92 16.79 -0.33
N ASP A 51 6.75 15.63 0.33
CA ASP A 51 6.96 15.45 1.76
C ASP A 51 6.18 16.45 2.65
N ARG A 52 4.89 16.66 2.32
CA ARG A 52 3.95 17.56 3.03
C ARG A 52 2.76 16.84 3.69
N TRP A 53 2.75 15.52 3.69
CA TRP A 53 1.63 14.72 4.22
C TRP A 53 1.48 14.89 5.75
N GLN A 54 2.57 15.13 6.47
CA GLN A 54 2.65 15.14 7.93
C GLN A 54 1.64 16.10 8.56
N GLU A 55 1.53 17.32 8.04
CA GLU A 55 0.64 18.37 8.55
C GLU A 55 -0.84 18.02 8.31
N HIS A 56 -1.16 17.47 7.13
CA HIS A 56 -2.51 17.04 6.78
C HIS A 56 -2.97 15.92 7.73
N PHE A 57 -2.14 14.90 7.93
CA PHE A 57 -2.43 13.83 8.88
C PHE A 57 -2.44 14.31 10.34
N ALA A 58 -1.63 15.30 10.71
CA ALA A 58 -1.67 15.88 12.05
C ALA A 58 -3.01 16.58 12.32
N ARG A 59 -3.52 17.32 11.33
CA ARG A 59 -4.81 18.00 11.42
C ARG A 59 -5.97 17.01 11.51
N LEU A 60 -5.99 15.98 10.65
CA LEU A 60 -6.99 14.91 10.73
C LEU A 60 -6.98 14.23 12.10
N ARG A 61 -5.81 13.86 12.63
CA ARG A 61 -5.72 13.27 13.98
C ARG A 61 -6.30 14.17 15.08
N ALA A 62 -6.18 15.48 14.95
CA ALA A 62 -6.62 16.45 15.94
C ALA A 62 -8.12 16.77 15.84
N GLU A 63 -8.62 16.94 14.62
CA GLU A 63 -9.93 17.53 14.35
C GLU A 63 -10.98 16.52 13.86
N ASP A 64 -10.59 15.56 13.01
CA ASP A 64 -11.49 14.55 12.43
C ASP A 64 -10.74 13.22 12.16
N PRO A 65 -10.52 12.40 13.21
CA PRO A 65 -9.58 11.28 13.15
C PRO A 65 -10.09 10.07 12.35
N VAL A 66 -11.39 10.03 12.08
CA VAL A 66 -12.06 9.04 11.23
C VAL A 66 -12.70 9.83 10.09
N HIS A 67 -11.87 10.22 9.13
CA HIS A 67 -12.22 11.21 8.12
C HIS A 67 -12.87 10.56 6.91
N PHE A 68 -13.97 11.14 6.44
CA PHE A 68 -14.70 10.64 5.27
C PHE A 68 -14.25 11.34 3.99
N ASN A 69 -13.95 10.55 2.96
CA ASN A 69 -13.68 11.05 1.62
C ASN A 69 -14.52 10.29 0.58
N GLU A 70 -14.82 10.95 -0.53
CA GLU A 70 -15.45 10.33 -1.71
C GLU A 70 -14.75 10.82 -2.97
N ILE A 71 -14.23 9.89 -3.79
CA ILE A 71 -13.61 10.19 -5.08
C ILE A 71 -14.27 9.40 -6.22
N GLU A 72 -14.06 9.81 -7.47
CA GLU A 72 -14.79 9.25 -8.61
C GLU A 72 -14.44 7.77 -8.80
N THR A 73 -13.17 7.40 -8.75
CA THR A 73 -12.73 6.03 -9.08
C THR A 73 -12.86 5.06 -7.91
N ALA A 74 -12.65 5.48 -6.66
CA ALA A 74 -12.77 4.63 -5.46
C ALA A 74 -14.14 4.66 -4.79
N GLY A 75 -14.92 5.73 -5.02
CA GLY A 75 -16.13 5.99 -4.25
C GLY A 75 -15.80 6.43 -2.84
N ARG A 76 -16.63 5.98 -1.88
CA ARG A 76 -16.56 6.37 -0.48
C ARG A 76 -15.51 5.56 0.26
N TYR A 77 -14.67 6.23 1.02
CA TYR A 77 -13.70 5.60 1.90
C TYR A 77 -13.48 6.42 3.17
N TRP A 78 -12.91 5.76 4.18
CA TRP A 78 -12.59 6.38 5.46
C TRP A 78 -11.09 6.35 5.69
N SER A 79 -10.55 7.47 6.17
CA SER A 79 -9.17 7.61 6.62
C SER A 79 -9.13 7.54 8.13
N VAL A 80 -8.60 6.45 8.68
CA VAL A 80 -8.42 6.26 10.14
C VAL A 80 -7.00 6.68 10.50
N THR A 81 -6.84 7.72 11.32
CA THR A 81 -5.56 8.42 11.45
C THR A 81 -4.90 8.31 12.82
N LYS A 82 -5.61 7.82 13.85
CA LYS A 82 -5.06 7.59 15.19
C LYS A 82 -4.58 6.15 15.37
N TYR A 83 -3.49 5.99 16.11
CA TYR A 83 -2.87 4.69 16.35
C TYR A 83 -3.85 3.66 16.95
N ASP A 84 -4.56 4.03 18.02
CA ASP A 84 -5.47 3.10 18.70
C ASP A 84 -6.66 2.69 17.82
N ASP A 85 -7.16 3.61 17.00
CA ASP A 85 -8.26 3.35 16.06
C ASP A 85 -7.78 2.43 14.92
N VAL A 86 -6.59 2.68 14.35
CA VAL A 86 -5.97 1.79 13.35
C VAL A 86 -5.77 0.40 13.92
N ARG A 87 -5.25 0.30 15.16
CA ARG A 87 -5.05 -0.99 15.84
C ARG A 87 -6.38 -1.71 16.08
N ALA A 88 -7.44 -0.99 16.43
CA ALA A 88 -8.76 -1.56 16.63
C ALA A 88 -9.33 -2.12 15.33
N VAL A 89 -9.22 -1.37 14.23
CA VAL A 89 -9.63 -1.79 12.88
C VAL A 89 -8.84 -3.02 12.42
N ASP A 90 -7.51 -2.97 12.50
CA ASP A 90 -6.62 -4.08 12.08
C ASP A 90 -6.85 -5.37 12.90
N GLY A 91 -7.31 -5.23 14.15
CA GLY A 91 -7.62 -6.35 15.04
C GLY A 91 -8.99 -7.01 14.81
N ASP A 92 -9.94 -6.32 14.18
CA ASP A 92 -11.32 -6.78 13.99
C ASP A 92 -11.61 -7.12 12.53
N TRP A 93 -11.00 -8.20 12.05
CA TRP A 93 -11.20 -8.71 10.69
C TRP A 93 -12.66 -9.13 10.40
N GLN A 94 -13.47 -9.41 11.43
CA GLN A 94 -14.87 -9.80 11.23
C GLN A 94 -15.71 -8.61 10.78
N THR A 95 -15.41 -7.43 11.30
CA THR A 95 -16.04 -6.17 10.88
C THR A 95 -15.31 -5.56 9.68
N PHE A 96 -13.98 -5.60 9.67
CA PHE A 96 -13.11 -5.00 8.66
C PHE A 96 -12.38 -6.08 7.86
N SER A 97 -13.11 -6.70 6.93
CA SER A 97 -12.62 -7.78 6.07
C SER A 97 -11.57 -7.31 5.05
N SER A 98 -10.51 -8.11 4.88
CA SER A 98 -9.52 -7.91 3.81
C SER A 98 -9.87 -8.66 2.52
N ALA A 99 -10.93 -9.48 2.53
CA ALA A 99 -11.33 -10.33 1.40
C ALA A 99 -11.79 -9.55 0.16
N GLN A 100 -12.14 -8.26 0.33
CA GLN A 100 -12.59 -7.38 -0.75
C GLN A 100 -11.47 -6.47 -1.30
N GLY A 101 -10.26 -6.52 -0.73
CA GLY A 101 -9.12 -5.71 -1.15
C GLY A 101 -8.24 -5.29 0.01
N MET A 102 -7.00 -4.88 -0.31
CA MET A 102 -5.98 -4.48 0.67
C MET A 102 -5.55 -3.02 0.50
N THR A 103 -5.90 -2.42 -0.63
CA THR A 103 -5.57 -1.04 -1.00
C THR A 103 -6.87 -0.29 -1.29
N LEU A 104 -6.80 1.04 -1.35
CA LEU A 104 -7.89 1.84 -1.90
C LEU A 104 -8.06 1.49 -3.38
N GLY A 105 -8.96 0.57 -3.66
CA GLY A 105 -9.23 0.06 -5.00
C GLY A 105 -10.29 0.88 -5.73
N LEU A 106 -10.63 0.43 -6.94
CA LEU A 106 -11.81 0.89 -7.64
C LEU A 106 -13.06 0.73 -6.77
N ARG A 107 -14.09 1.52 -7.06
CA ARG A 107 -15.43 1.40 -6.46
C ARG A 107 -15.81 -0.07 -6.31
N PRO A 108 -16.10 -0.54 -5.08
CA PRO A 108 -16.53 -1.91 -4.87
C PRO A 108 -17.78 -2.20 -5.70
N ASP A 109 -17.69 -3.21 -6.57
CA ASP A 109 -18.84 -3.75 -7.30
C ASP A 109 -19.05 -5.20 -6.84
N PRO A 110 -20.13 -5.51 -6.11
CA PRO A 110 -20.37 -6.86 -5.62
C PRO A 110 -20.55 -7.90 -6.75
N ASN A 111 -20.78 -7.45 -7.99
CA ASN A 111 -20.95 -8.32 -9.16
C ASN A 111 -19.68 -8.44 -10.01
N ARG A 112 -18.60 -7.73 -9.67
CA ARG A 112 -17.34 -7.76 -10.44
C ARG A 112 -16.16 -7.96 -9.52
N ARG A 113 -15.40 -9.02 -9.76
CA ARG A 113 -14.09 -9.16 -9.11
C ARG A 113 -13.21 -7.99 -9.54
N ASN A 114 -12.53 -7.36 -8.57
CA ASN A 114 -11.61 -6.26 -8.87
C ASN A 114 -10.64 -6.71 -9.97
N PRO A 115 -10.66 -6.05 -11.16
CA PRO A 115 -9.86 -6.48 -12.31
C PRO A 115 -8.35 -6.40 -12.04
N LEU A 116 -7.94 -5.65 -11.01
CA LEU A 116 -6.56 -5.54 -10.55
C LEU A 116 -6.07 -6.78 -9.78
N LEU A 117 -6.96 -7.67 -9.36
CA LEU A 117 -6.63 -8.87 -8.57
C LEU A 117 -6.88 -10.15 -9.39
N GLN A 118 -5.91 -10.54 -10.23
CA GLN A 118 -5.95 -11.78 -11.01
C GLN A 118 -5.65 -13.04 -10.17
N PHE A 119 -4.95 -12.88 -9.04
CA PHE A 119 -4.70 -13.88 -8.00
C PHE A 119 -5.01 -13.24 -6.64
N THR A 120 -5.60 -13.99 -5.71
CA THR A 120 -5.86 -13.52 -4.36
C THR A 120 -4.70 -13.96 -3.45
N PRO A 121 -3.75 -13.08 -3.09
CA PRO A 121 -2.76 -13.39 -2.06
C PRO A 121 -3.45 -13.59 -0.71
N PHE A 122 -2.84 -14.37 0.21
CA PHE A 122 -3.45 -14.60 1.53
C PHE A 122 -3.70 -13.31 2.33
N ILE A 123 -2.96 -12.24 2.06
CA ILE A 123 -3.17 -10.92 2.69
C ILE A 123 -4.51 -10.27 2.26
N ALA A 124 -5.10 -10.70 1.14
CA ALA A 124 -6.43 -10.33 0.67
C ALA A 124 -7.48 -11.42 1.00
N MET A 125 -7.33 -12.10 2.14
CA MET A 125 -8.24 -13.15 2.61
C MET A 125 -8.51 -12.97 4.09
N ASP A 126 -9.65 -13.49 4.55
CA ASP A 126 -9.95 -13.65 5.97
C ASP A 126 -9.74 -15.10 6.42
N PRO A 127 -9.70 -15.39 7.73
CA PRO A 127 -9.80 -16.76 8.23
C PRO A 127 -11.10 -17.45 7.77
N PRO A 128 -11.07 -18.79 7.50
CA PRO A 128 -9.96 -19.71 7.73
C PRO A 128 -8.92 -19.82 6.60
N GLU A 129 -9.23 -19.37 5.38
CA GLU A 129 -8.36 -19.52 4.20
C GLU A 129 -7.03 -18.79 4.38
N HIS A 130 -7.07 -17.55 4.89
CA HIS A 130 -5.87 -16.79 5.25
C HIS A 130 -4.96 -17.59 6.18
N THR A 131 -5.53 -18.14 7.26
CA THR A 131 -4.79 -18.89 8.28
C THR A 131 -4.14 -20.13 7.68
N ALA A 132 -4.86 -20.86 6.83
CA ALA A 132 -4.33 -22.06 6.17
C ALA A 132 -3.15 -21.73 5.25
N GLN A 133 -3.28 -20.70 4.41
CA GLN A 133 -2.20 -20.29 3.49
C GLN A 133 -1.01 -19.69 4.24
N ARG A 134 -1.23 -18.78 5.20
CA ARG A 134 -0.14 -18.19 5.99
C ARG A 134 0.66 -19.26 6.74
N LYS A 135 0.01 -20.35 7.17
CA LYS A 135 0.69 -21.47 7.85
C LYS A 135 1.72 -22.16 6.96
N THR A 136 1.52 -22.23 5.64
CA THR A 136 2.45 -22.93 4.73
C THR A 136 3.78 -22.19 4.56
N VAL A 137 3.77 -20.85 4.69
CA VAL A 137 4.95 -19.98 4.49
C VAL A 137 5.58 -19.50 5.80
N ARG A 138 4.94 -19.74 6.95
CA ARG A 138 5.39 -19.23 8.27
C ARG A 138 6.83 -19.62 8.62
N SER A 139 7.31 -20.77 8.16
CA SER A 139 8.67 -21.25 8.43
C SER A 139 9.76 -20.42 7.77
N VAL A 140 9.46 -19.70 6.67
CA VAL A 140 10.43 -18.89 5.91
C VAL A 140 11.03 -17.79 6.79
N SER A 141 10.25 -17.20 7.69
CA SER A 141 10.71 -16.15 8.60
C SER A 141 10.99 -16.67 10.02
N ALA A 142 11.14 -18.00 10.22
CA ALA A 142 11.44 -18.56 11.52
C ALA A 142 12.87 -18.19 11.97
N PRO A 143 13.14 -18.00 13.28
CA PRO A 143 14.47 -17.61 13.77
C PRO A 143 15.61 -18.51 13.29
N SER A 144 15.38 -19.82 13.19
CA SER A 144 16.37 -20.77 12.65
C SER A 144 16.67 -20.52 11.17
N ASN A 145 15.64 -20.24 10.36
CA ASN A 145 15.83 -19.95 8.94
C ASN A 145 16.56 -18.60 8.74
N LEU A 146 16.22 -17.59 9.54
CA LEU A 146 16.90 -16.28 9.49
C LEU A 146 18.39 -16.39 9.82
N ARG A 147 18.78 -17.23 10.79
CA ARG A 147 20.20 -17.51 11.10
C ARG A 147 20.93 -18.19 9.95
N ASN A 148 20.25 -19.03 9.18
CA ASN A 148 20.85 -19.66 7.99
C ASN A 148 21.04 -18.65 6.85
N LEU A 149 20.20 -17.62 6.76
CA LEU A 149 20.31 -16.55 5.77
C LEU A 149 21.33 -15.47 6.15
N GLU A 150 21.63 -15.31 7.45
CA GLU A 150 22.55 -14.28 7.94
C GLU A 150 23.89 -14.26 7.19
N PRO A 151 24.63 -15.39 7.01
CA PRO A 151 25.92 -15.35 6.34
C PRO A 151 25.82 -14.85 4.90
N LEU A 152 24.80 -15.28 4.16
CA LEU A 152 24.58 -14.89 2.76
C LEU A 152 24.19 -13.42 2.64
N ILE A 153 23.32 -12.92 3.53
CA ILE A 153 22.97 -11.50 3.58
C ILE A 153 24.22 -10.67 3.87
N ARG A 154 25.00 -11.07 4.88
CA ARG A 154 26.23 -10.39 5.26
C ARG A 154 27.24 -10.35 4.11
N GLU A 155 27.49 -11.47 3.46
CA GLU A 155 28.39 -11.57 2.31
C GLU A 155 27.97 -10.61 1.20
N ARG A 156 26.69 -10.63 0.81
CA ARG A 156 26.16 -9.77 -0.26
C ARG A 156 26.19 -8.30 0.11
N THR A 157 25.81 -7.95 1.33
CA THR A 157 25.86 -6.56 1.81
C THR A 157 27.30 -6.05 1.83
N VAL A 158 28.27 -6.85 2.32
CA VAL A 158 29.69 -6.48 2.28
C VAL A 158 30.14 -6.26 0.84
N ALA A 159 29.83 -7.19 -0.07
CA ALA A 159 30.22 -7.06 -1.48
C ALA A 159 29.63 -5.80 -2.15
N VAL A 160 28.36 -5.46 -1.87
CA VAL A 160 27.74 -4.23 -2.38
C VAL A 160 28.45 -3.00 -1.80
N LEU A 161 28.64 -2.93 -0.49
CA LEU A 161 29.27 -1.79 0.18
C LEU A 161 30.73 -1.60 -0.23
N GLU A 162 31.49 -2.68 -0.41
CA GLU A 162 32.88 -2.63 -0.90
C GLU A 162 32.99 -2.23 -2.39
N SER A 163 31.89 -2.34 -3.15
CA SER A 163 31.86 -1.92 -4.56
C SER A 163 31.52 -0.43 -4.74
N LEU A 164 31.10 0.26 -3.68
CA LEU A 164 30.73 1.68 -3.75
C LEU A 164 31.97 2.56 -3.98
N PRO A 165 31.88 3.59 -4.82
CA PRO A 165 33.00 4.49 -5.07
C PRO A 165 33.25 5.41 -3.86
N GLU A 166 34.51 5.58 -3.50
CA GLU A 166 34.92 6.49 -2.42
C GLU A 166 35.14 7.91 -2.94
N GLY A 167 34.47 8.89 -2.34
CA GLY A 167 34.64 10.31 -2.68
C GLY A 167 33.97 10.74 -4.00
N GLU A 168 33.22 9.84 -4.64
CA GLU A 168 32.44 10.13 -5.86
C GLU A 168 30.94 10.08 -5.58
N THR A 169 30.15 10.79 -6.39
CA THR A 169 28.69 10.76 -6.32
C THR A 169 28.17 9.55 -7.10
N PHE A 170 27.23 8.81 -6.51
CA PHE A 170 26.52 7.70 -7.14
C PHE A 170 25.04 7.72 -6.72
N ASP A 171 24.20 6.94 -7.42
CA ASP A 171 22.80 6.75 -7.06
C ASP A 171 22.66 5.60 -6.06
N TRP A 172 22.28 5.94 -4.82
CA TRP A 172 22.11 4.96 -3.74
C TRP A 172 20.99 3.94 -4.00
N VAL A 173 19.99 4.29 -4.80
CA VAL A 173 18.84 3.41 -5.06
C VAL A 173 19.21 2.30 -6.06
N ASP A 174 19.99 2.64 -7.08
CA ASP A 174 20.34 1.73 -8.17
C ASP A 174 21.56 0.84 -7.86
N THR A 175 22.34 1.18 -6.83
CA THR A 175 23.64 0.52 -6.53
C THR A 175 23.51 -0.67 -5.59
#